data_AF-A0A967H9Q4-F1
#
_entry.id   AF-A0A967H9Q4-F1
#
_cell.length_a   1.000
_cell.length_b   1.000
_cell.length_c   1.000
_cell.angle_alpha   90.00
_cell.angle_beta   90.00
_cell.angle_gamma   90.00
#
_symmetry.space_group_name_H-M   'P 1'
#
loop_
_entity.id
_entity.type
_entity.pdbx_description
1 polymer ?
#
loop_
_entity_poly.entity_id
_entity_poly.type
_entity_poly.pdbx_seq_one_letter_code
_entity_poly.pdbx_strand_id
1 'polypeptide(L)' 'GGVTPARLAILREADAIYLEEIRAAGLYDDIWQAFAVLLPVRSVGVMGDARTYENVIALRAVTSSDGMTADWF' A
#
# COMPACT_ATOMS: atom_id res chain seq x y z
N GLY A 1 6.29 13.59 1.94
CA GLY A 1 7.66 13.43 1.38
C GLY A 1 7.72 14.01 -0.02
N GLY A 2 8.89 14.00 -0.67
CA GLY A 2 9.01 14.49 -2.05
C GLY A 2 8.26 13.60 -3.05
N VAL A 3 7.57 14.22 -4.02
CA VAL A 3 6.89 13.53 -5.13
C VAL A 3 7.86 13.50 -6.31
N THR A 4 8.52 12.38 -6.54
CA THR A 4 9.51 12.21 -7.61
C THR A 4 9.14 11.03 -8.51
N PRO A 5 9.57 11.02 -9.79
CA PRO A 5 9.28 9.91 -10.70
C PRO A 5 9.69 8.54 -10.16
N ALA A 6 10.85 8.43 -9.52
CA ALA A 6 11.33 7.19 -8.93
C ALA A 6 10.44 6.67 -7.79
N ARG A 7 9.96 7.58 -6.92
CA ARG A 7 9.04 7.22 -5.84
C ARG A 7 7.66 6.84 -6.36
N LEU A 8 7.20 7.52 -7.41
CA LEU A 8 5.94 7.21 -8.08
C LEU A 8 5.99 5.85 -8.78
N ALA A 9 7.13 5.44 -9.33
CA ALA A 9 7.29 4.10 -9.92
C ALA A 9 7.06 3.01 -8.87
N ILE A 10 7.74 3.10 -7.71
CA ILE A 10 7.58 2.16 -6.59
C ILE A 10 6.13 2.12 -6.11
N LEU A 11 5.51 3.28 -5.91
CA LEU A 11 4.13 3.36 -5.42
C LEU A 11 3.15 2.72 -6.39
N ARG A 12 3.28 2.98 -7.70
CA ARG A 12 2.39 2.41 -8.73
C ARG A 12 2.51 0.89 -8.82
N GLU A 13 3.73 0.37 -8.72
CA GLU A 13 3.98 -1.08 -8.72
C GLU A 13 3.35 -1.73 -7.49
N ALA A 14 3.58 -1.18 -6.30
CA ALA A 14 3.00 -1.70 -5.06
C ALA A 14 1.47 -1.64 -5.06
N ASP A 15 0.89 -0.55 -5.55
CA ASP A 15 -0.57 -0.37 -5.64
C ASP A 15 -1.20 -1.35 -6.64
N ALA A 16 -0.56 -1.57 -7.79
CA ALA A 16 -1.01 -2.54 -8.79
C ALA A 16 -1.06 -3.96 -8.22
N ILE A 17 0.01 -4.40 -7.55
CA ILE A 17 0.06 -5.72 -6.89
C ILE A 17 -1.03 -5.82 -5.83
N TYR A 18 -1.18 -4.79 -4.98
CA TYR A 18 -2.18 -4.82 -3.91
C TYR A 18 -3.60 -4.97 -4.44
N LEU A 19 -3.96 -4.22 -5.48
CA LEU A 19 -5.29 -4.29 -6.10
C LEU A 19 -5.50 -5.61 -6.85
N GLU A 20 -4.47 -6.17 -7.48
CA GLU A 20 -4.53 -7.48 -8.13
C GLU A 20 -4.85 -8.58 -7.12
N GLU A 21 -4.15 -8.60 -5.98
CA GLU A 21 -4.38 -9.59 -4.92
C GLU A 21 -5.76 -9.44 -4.27
N ILE A 22 -6.24 -8.21 -4.04
CA ILE A 22 -7.61 -7.96 -3.55
C ILE A 22 -8.66 -8.53 -4.52
N ARG A 23 -8.46 -8.34 -5.83
CA ARG A 23 -9.36 -8.88 -6.86
C ARG A 23 -9.29 -10.40 -6.92
N ALA A 24 -8.10 -10.98 -6.87
CA ALA A 24 -7.90 -12.42 -6.87
C ALA A 24 -8.55 -13.09 -5.64
N ALA A 25 -8.57 -12.39 -4.50
CA ALA A 25 -9.26 -12.82 -3.29
C ALA A 25 -10.79 -12.61 -3.34
N GLY A 26 -11.33 -11.93 -4.36
CA GLY A 26 -12.76 -11.63 -4.49
C GLY A 26 -13.27 -10.53 -3.56
N LEU A 27 -12.37 -9.75 -2.93
CA LEU A 27 -12.71 -8.76 -1.91
C LEU A 27 -12.92 -7.35 -2.47
N TYR A 28 -12.70 -7.16 -3.77
CA TYR A 28 -12.67 -5.83 -4.38
C TYR A 28 -13.98 -5.06 -4.21
N ASP A 29 -15.12 -5.74 -4.33
CA ASP A 29 -16.43 -5.11 -4.23
C ASP A 29 -16.91 -4.94 -2.78
N ASP A 30 -16.27 -5.63 -1.82
CA ASP A 30 -16.55 -5.51 -0.39
C ASP A 30 -15.80 -4.32 0.25
N ILE A 31 -14.71 -3.88 -0.37
CA ILE A 31 -13.89 -2.76 0.10
C ILE A 31 -14.35 -1.47 -0.56
N TRP A 32 -14.63 -0.44 0.24
CA TRP A 32 -14.99 0.87 -0.28
C TRP A 32 -13.80 1.57 -0.96
N GLN A 33 -12.65 1.57 -0.31
CA GLN A 33 -11.41 2.14 -0.86
C GLN A 33 -10.20 1.31 -0.43
N ALA A 34 -9.40 0.88 -1.41
CA ALA A 34 -8.11 0.23 -1.21
C ALA A 34 -7.01 0.96 -1.99
N PHE A 35 -5.89 1.29 -1.34
CA PHE A 35 -4.68 1.81 -2.00
C PHE A 35 -3.42 1.67 -1.13
N ALA A 36 -2.27 1.64 -1.78
CA ALA A 36 -0.96 1.66 -1.15
C ALA A 36 -0.51 3.11 -0.86
N VAL A 37 0.28 3.30 0.20
CA VAL A 37 0.87 4.58 0.59
C VAL A 37 2.36 4.42 0.83
N LEU A 38 3.19 5.14 0.07
CA LEU A 38 4.63 5.17 0.25
C LEU A 38 5.03 6.15 1.35
N LEU A 39 5.44 5.62 2.50
CA LEU A 39 5.83 6.44 3.65
C LEU A 39 7.20 7.10 3.43
N PRO A 40 7.44 8.29 4.00
CA PRO A 40 8.75 8.95 3.96
C PRO A 40 9.68 8.43 5.07
N VAL A 41 9.58 7.15 5.43
CA VAL A 41 10.44 6.48 6.41
C VAL A 41 11.09 5.26 5.78
N ARG A 42 12.22 4.84 6.34
CA ARG A 42 12.90 3.60 5.97
C ARG A 42 12.87 2.63 7.12
N SER A 43 12.72 1.35 6.81
CA SER A 43 12.81 0.26 7.78
C SER A 43 14.03 -0.61 7.49
N VAL A 44 14.52 -1.28 8.52
CA VAL A 44 15.60 -2.26 8.38
C VAL A 44 15.01 -3.55 7.82
N GLY A 45 15.51 -3.96 6.66
CA GLY A 45 15.29 -5.28 6.08
C GLY A 45 16.49 -6.20 6.34
N VAL A 46 16.26 -7.50 6.26
CA VAL A 46 17.32 -8.50 6.21
C VAL A 46 17.35 -9.05 4.79
N MET A 47 18.49 -8.92 4.11
CA MET A 47 18.72 -9.48 2.78
C MET A 47 20.01 -10.31 2.83
N GLY A 48 19.85 -11.64 2.87
CA GLY A 48 20.95 -12.55 3.19
C GLY A 48 21.49 -12.29 4.61
N ASP A 49 22.80 -12.14 4.75
CA ASP A 49 23.47 -11.83 6.03
C ASP A 49 23.60 -10.32 6.31
N ALA A 50 23.12 -9.45 5.41
CA ALA A 50 23.25 -8.00 5.51
C ALA A 50 21.95 -7.31 5.92
N ARG A 51 22.12 -6.16 6.59
CA ARG A 51 21.01 -5.23 6.88
C ARG A 51 20.84 -4.26 5.71
N THR A 52 19.63 -4.17 5.17
CA THR A 52 19.24 -3.19 4.17
C THR A 52 18.31 -2.14 4.79
N TYR A 53 18.24 -0.95 4.19
CA TYR A 53 17.31 0.11 4.61
C TYR A 53 16.39 0.45 3.45
N GLU A 54 15.18 -0.10 3.47
CA GLU A 54 14.24 -0.01 2.37
C GLU A 54 13.05 0.89 2.70
N ASN A 55 12.33 1.30 1.65
CA ASN A 55 11.11 2.09 1.81
C ASN A 55 10.00 1.27 2.46
N VAL A 56 9.08 1.95 3.16
CA VAL A 56 7.90 1.32 3.75
C VAL A 56 6.65 1.69 2.95
N ILE A 57 5.86 0.67 2.59
CA ILE A 57 4.51 0.79 2.06
C ILE A 57 3.51 0.51 3.18
N ALA A 58 2.54 1.40 3.37
CA ALA A 58 1.35 1.12 4.16
C ALA A 58 0.20 0.76 3.22
N LEU A 59 -0.51 -0.33 3.52
CA LEU A 59 -1.72 -0.72 2.81
C LEU A 59 -2.92 -0.14 3.55
N ARG A 60 -3.82 0.53 2.82
CA ARG A 60 -5.06 1.08 3.38
C ARG A 60 -6.23 0.45 2.65
N ALA A 61 -7.05 -0.29 3.38
CA ALA A 61 -8.38 -0.72 2.97
C ALA A 61 -9.39 -0.29 4.05
N VAL A 62 -10.50 0.29 3.61
CA VAL A 62 -11.58 0.71 4.51
C VAL A 62 -12.93 0.34 3.93
N THR A 63 -13.90 0.09 4.80
CA THR A 63 -15.33 0.06 4.47
C THR A 63 -15.99 1.34 4.90
N SER A 64 -16.97 1.79 4.13
CA SER A 64 -17.78 2.96 4.46
C SER A 64 -19.12 2.85 3.74
N SER A 65 -20.19 3.30 4.39
CA SER A 65 -21.51 3.40 3.78
C SER A 65 -21.77 4.77 3.14
N ASP A 66 -21.10 5.82 3.63
CA ASP A 66 -21.42 7.22 3.30
C ASP A 66 -20.18 8.13 3.10
N GLY A 67 -18.97 7.59 3.23
CA GLY A 67 -17.72 8.34 3.16
C GLY A 67 -17.45 9.27 4.34
N MET A 68 -18.35 9.34 5.32
CA MET A 68 -18.22 10.15 6.54
C MET A 68 -17.68 9.33 7.71
N THR A 69 -18.05 8.06 7.79
CA THR A 69 -17.50 7.09 8.75
C THR A 69 -16.87 5.92 8.01
N ALA A 70 -15.66 5.54 8.40
CA ALA A 70 -14.97 4.43 7.78
C ALA A 70 -14.31 3.55 8.85
N ASP A 71 -14.51 2.25 8.72
CA ASP A 71 -13.84 1.23 9.52
C ASP A 71 -12.73 0.57 8.69
N TRP A 72 -11.71 0.05 9.37
CA TRP A 72 -10.72 -0.79 8.71
C TRP A 72 -11.40 -2.05 8.21
N PHE A 73 -11.10 -2.44 6.97
CA PHE A 73 -11.58 -3.68 6.37
C PHE A 73 -10.82 -4.88 6.92
#